data_AF-A0A914F326-F1
#
_entry.id   AF-A0A914F326-F1
#
_cell.length_a   1.000
_cell.length_b   1.000
_cell.length_c   1.000
_cell.angle_alpha   90.00
_cell.angle_beta   90.00
_cell.angle_gamma   90.00
#
_symmetry.space_group_name_H-M   'P 1'
#
loop_
_entity.id
_entity.type
_entity.pdbx_description
1 polymer ?
#
loop_
_entity_poly.entity_id
_entity_poly.type
_entity_poly.pdbx_seq_one_letter_code
_entity_poly.pdbx_strand_id
1 'polypeptide(L)'
;MADAIWQSGVVYFIALGAYADSTVEAWEFGFVLASSLFFCNDLHLALITRCWTKPTFFVHGFFIAVHYLFFIVYTSITLPIFGTKSTPVGVALRCIHNPVYWATLFISIILALLPRFIIKVCQNRVSPGLVFKASLAERNVQPDCLPSCISGCTFL
;
A
#
# COMPACT_ATOMS: atom_id res chain seq x y z
N MET A 1 -7.94 -15.28 3.92
CA MET A 1 -9.02 -14.50 4.57
C MET A 1 -8.59 -13.96 5.92
N ALA A 2 -8.00 -14.77 6.81
CA ALA A 2 -7.46 -14.30 8.09
C ALA A 2 -6.46 -13.13 7.95
N ASP A 3 -5.56 -13.15 6.96
CA ASP A 3 -4.64 -12.03 6.73
C ASP A 3 -5.34 -10.70 6.39
N ALA A 4 -6.48 -10.77 5.69
CA ALA A 4 -7.23 -9.56 5.32
C ALA A 4 -7.92 -8.95 6.55
N ILE A 5 -8.43 -9.79 7.46
CA ILE A 5 -8.99 -9.37 8.75
C ILE A 5 -7.91 -8.73 9.61
N TRP A 6 -6.71 -9.32 9.65
CA TRP A 6 -5.57 -8.73 10.34
C TRP A 6 -5.21 -7.36 9.77
N GLN A 7 -5.06 -7.28 8.45
CA GLN A 7 -4.67 -6.06 7.75
C GLN A 7 -5.68 -4.93 7.98
N SER A 8 -6.98 -5.19 7.79
CA SER A 8 -8.01 -4.17 8.01
C SER A 8 -8.15 -3.78 9.48
N GLY A 9 -8.02 -4.74 10.40
CA GLY A 9 -8.04 -4.48 11.84
C GLY A 9 -6.89 -3.56 12.28
N VAL A 10 -5.65 -3.88 11.89
CA VAL A 10 -4.47 -3.07 12.22
C VAL A 10 -4.62 -1.65 11.67
N VAL A 11 -5.02 -1.50 10.41
CA VAL A 11 -5.23 -0.17 9.80
C VAL A 11 -6.26 0.64 10.58
N TYR A 12 -7.36 0.00 10.99
CA TYR A 12 -8.41 0.65 11.78
C TYR A 12 -7.91 1.10 13.16
N PHE A 13 -7.25 0.23 13.92
CA PHE A 13 -6.76 0.56 15.25
C PHE A 13 -5.65 1.63 15.24
N ILE A 14 -4.78 1.62 14.22
CA ILE A 14 -3.73 2.63 14.07
C ILE A 14 -4.34 4.00 13.74
N ALA A 15 -5.28 4.06 12.80
CA ALA A 15 -5.99 5.31 12.53
C ALA A 15 -6.78 5.79 13.74
N LEU A 16 -7.44 4.88 14.48
CA LEU A 16 -8.16 5.23 15.70
C LEU A 16 -7.21 5.82 16.75
N GLY A 17 -6.06 5.20 16.98
CA GLY A 17 -5.07 5.68 17.95
C GLY A 17 -4.45 7.03 17.57
N ALA A 18 -4.17 7.25 16.28
CA ALA A 18 -3.59 8.51 15.80
C ALA A 18 -4.56 9.70 15.91
N TYR A 19 -5.86 9.42 15.85
CA TYR A 19 -6.90 10.45 15.80
C TYR A 19 -7.81 10.49 17.04
N ALA A 20 -7.56 9.65 18.06
CA ALA A 20 -8.38 9.51 19.27
C ALA A 20 -8.54 10.83 20.06
N ASP A 21 -7.48 11.63 20.14
CA ASP A 21 -7.47 12.90 20.89
C ASP A 21 -7.76 14.12 20.01
N SER A 22 -7.99 13.91 18.72
CA SER A 22 -8.16 14.99 17.75
C SER A 22 -9.63 15.19 17.38
N THR A 23 -10.08 16.44 17.26
CA THR A 23 -11.42 16.79 16.78
C THR A 23 -11.50 16.64 15.26
N VAL A 24 -11.35 15.42 14.77
CA VAL A 24 -11.27 15.13 13.35
C VAL A 24 -12.63 14.70 12.81
N GLU A 25 -12.99 15.25 11.65
CA GLU A 25 -14.26 14.99 11.00
C GLU A 25 -14.29 13.55 10.46
N ALA A 26 -15.48 12.93 10.45
CA ALA A 26 -15.65 11.56 9.96
C ALA A 26 -15.11 11.36 8.52
N TRP A 27 -15.14 12.42 7.69
CA TRP A 27 -14.59 12.42 6.33
C TRP A 27 -13.07 12.33 6.29
N GLU A 28 -12.37 13.06 7.16
CA GLU A 28 -10.91 13.02 7.27
C GLU A 28 -10.46 11.65 7.77
N PHE A 29 -11.13 11.12 8.80
CA PHE A 29 -10.88 9.78 9.32
C PHE A 29 -11.12 8.69 8.25
N GLY A 30 -12.22 8.79 7.51
CA GLY A 30 -12.52 7.88 6.40
C GLY A 30 -11.47 7.93 5.29
N PHE A 31 -10.97 9.13 4.95
CA PHE A 31 -9.91 9.31 3.96
C PHE A 31 -8.59 8.67 4.40
N VAL A 32 -8.20 8.83 5.67
CA VAL A 32 -7.02 8.19 6.27
C VAL A 32 -7.12 6.68 6.19
N LEU A 33 -8.26 6.11 6.59
CA LEU A 33 -8.53 4.67 6.52
C LEU A 33 -8.46 4.14 5.08
N ALA A 34 -9.17 4.78 4.16
CA ALA A 34 -9.24 4.36 2.76
C ALA A 34 -7.85 4.39 2.09
N SER A 35 -7.08 5.46 2.33
CA SER A 35 -5.72 5.59 1.82
C SER A 35 -4.80 4.53 2.41
N SER A 36 -4.84 4.31 3.72
CA SER A 36 -4.01 3.32 4.39
C SER A 36 -4.27 1.90 3.86
N LEU A 37 -5.54 1.54 3.65
CA LEU A 37 -5.94 0.26 3.06
C LEU A 37 -5.46 0.12 1.61
N PHE A 38 -5.63 1.17 0.80
CA PHE A 38 -5.16 1.20 -0.58
C PHE A 38 -3.65 0.94 -0.66
N PHE A 39 -2.84 1.68 0.12
CA PHE A 39 -1.38 1.49 0.11
C PHE A 39 -0.96 0.12 0.63
N CYS A 40 -1.62 -0.42 1.67
CA CYS A 40 -1.31 -1.76 2.14
C CYS A 40 -1.56 -2.82 1.05
N ASN A 41 -2.65 -2.68 0.29
CA ASN A 41 -2.98 -3.57 -0.82
C ASN A 41 -2.03 -3.41 -2.01
N ASP A 42 -1.70 -2.18 -2.39
CA ASP A 42 -0.77 -1.89 -3.48
C ASP A 42 0.63 -2.44 -3.19
N LEU A 43 1.13 -2.25 -1.96
CA LEU A 43 2.40 -2.83 -1.52
C LEU A 43 2.34 -4.35 -1.40
N HIS A 44 1.23 -4.92 -0.94
CA HIS A 44 1.07 -6.37 -0.91
C HIS A 44 1.15 -6.97 -2.32
N LEU A 45 0.51 -6.33 -3.29
CA LEU A 45 0.62 -6.69 -4.71
C LEU A 45 2.06 -6.53 -5.20
N ALA A 46 2.71 -5.40 -4.91
CA ALA A 46 4.09 -5.13 -5.29
C ALA A 46 5.09 -6.17 -4.72
N LEU A 47 4.81 -6.74 -3.54
CA LEU A 47 5.61 -7.81 -2.93
C LEU A 47 5.35 -9.20 -3.50
N ILE A 48 4.17 -9.43 -4.09
CA ILE A 48 3.87 -10.67 -4.80
C ILE A 48 4.53 -10.67 -6.17
N THR A 49 4.65 -9.49 -6.80
CA THR A 49 5.33 -9.29 -8.07
C THR A 49 6.79 -9.77 -7.98
N ARG A 50 7.10 -10.85 -8.71
CA ARG A 50 8.44 -11.46 -8.74
C ARG A 50 9.44 -10.70 -9.61
N CYS A 51 8.96 -9.92 -10.57
CA CYS A 51 9.79 -9.20 -11.54
C CYS A 51 9.43 -7.71 -11.54
N TRP A 52 10.34 -6.87 -11.03
CA TRP A 52 10.21 -5.41 -11.09
C TRP A 52 10.66 -4.91 -12.46
N THR A 53 9.76 -4.98 -13.42
CA THR A 53 9.98 -4.41 -14.75
C THR A 53 9.63 -2.92 -14.75
N LYS A 54 10.23 -2.13 -15.66
CA LYS A 54 9.89 -0.71 -15.85
C LYS A 54 8.37 -0.46 -15.96
N PRO A 55 7.58 -1.20 -16.78
CA PRO A 55 6.14 -0.98 -16.88
C PRO A 55 5.39 -1.23 -15.56
N THR A 56 5.81 -2.20 -14.75
CA THR A 56 5.16 -2.46 -13.45
C THR A 56 5.28 -1.27 -12.51
N PHE A 57 6.43 -0.60 -12.50
CA PHE A 57 6.61 0.63 -11.71
C PHE A 57 5.66 1.75 -12.16
N PHE A 58 5.50 1.94 -13.47
CA PHE A 58 4.55 2.93 -14.01
C PHE A 58 3.11 2.63 -13.63
N VAL A 59 2.71 1.36 -13.64
CA VAL A 59 1.35 0.94 -13.29
C VAL A 59 1.06 1.24 -11.81
N HIS A 60 1.97 0.89 -10.89
CA HIS A 60 1.81 1.23 -9.47
C HIS A 60 1.73 2.74 -9.24
N GLY A 61 2.62 3.51 -9.87
CA GLY A 61 2.58 4.98 -9.80
C GLY A 61 1.27 5.57 -10.35
N PHE A 62 0.75 5.01 -11.45
CA PHE A 62 -0.53 5.41 -12.02
C PHE A 62 -1.70 5.17 -11.06
N PHE A 63 -1.75 4.00 -10.40
CA PHE A 63 -2.80 3.72 -9.41
C PHE A 63 -2.76 4.67 -8.22
N ILE A 64 -1.56 4.98 -7.71
CA ILE A 64 -1.40 5.97 -6.63
C ILE A 64 -1.91 7.35 -7.07
N ALA A 65 -1.55 7.79 -8.28
CA ALA A 65 -2.00 9.07 -8.82
C ALA A 65 -3.53 9.13 -8.97
N VAL A 66 -4.14 8.07 -9.52
CA VAL A 66 -5.60 7.99 -9.69
C VAL A 66 -6.33 7.97 -8.36
N HIS A 67 -5.80 7.27 -7.35
CA HIS A 67 -6.39 7.24 -6.00
C HIS A 67 -6.51 8.65 -5.41
N TYR A 68 -5.42 9.41 -5.39
CA TYR A 68 -5.45 10.78 -4.86
C TYR A 68 -6.27 11.73 -5.73
N LEU A 69 -6.16 11.62 -7.05
CA LEU A 69 -6.93 12.44 -7.98
C LEU A 69 -8.44 12.23 -7.77
N PHE A 70 -8.87 10.98 -7.63
CA PHE A 70 -10.27 10.64 -7.35
C PHE A 70 -10.78 11.34 -6.09
N PHE A 71 -10.04 11.26 -4.99
CA PHE A 71 -10.46 11.91 -3.73
C PHE A 71 -10.46 13.43 -3.83
N ILE A 72 -9.46 14.05 -4.48
CA ILE A 72 -9.42 15.50 -4.68
C ILE A 72 -10.61 15.98 -5.52
N VAL A 73 -10.87 15.31 -6.64
CA VAL A 73 -12.00 15.60 -7.54
C VAL A 73 -13.34 15.38 -6.82
N TYR A 74 -13.49 14.27 -6.10
CA TYR A 74 -14.69 13.95 -5.33
C TYR A 74 -14.99 15.03 -4.27
N THR A 75 -14.01 15.38 -3.45
CA THR A 75 -14.11 16.39 -2.39
C THR A 75 -14.38 17.79 -2.95
N SER A 76 -13.89 18.12 -4.16
CA SER A 76 -14.12 19.42 -4.80
C SER A 76 -15.46 19.54 -5.55
N ILE A 77 -15.95 18.47 -6.16
CA ILE A 77 -17.22 18.44 -6.91
C ILE A 77 -18.44 18.31 -5.97
N THR A 78 -18.27 17.66 -4.81
CA THR A 78 -19.39 17.42 -3.88
C THR A 78 -19.96 18.71 -3.27
N LEU A 79 -19.14 19.77 -3.23
CA LEU A 79 -19.49 21.14 -2.83
C LEU A 79 -20.62 21.78 -3.66
N PRO A 80 -20.46 21.98 -5.00
CA PRO A 80 -21.45 22.68 -5.81
C PRO A 80 -22.73 21.89 -6.11
N ILE A 81 -22.69 20.56 -6.03
CA ILE A 81 -23.80 19.71 -6.55
C ILE A 81 -24.78 19.26 -5.47
N PHE A 82 -24.32 18.95 -4.25
CA PHE A 82 -25.15 18.21 -3.28
C PHE A 82 -25.63 19.03 -2.07
N GLY A 83 -25.13 20.25 -1.86
CA GLY A 83 -25.63 21.15 -0.80
C GLY A 83 -25.66 20.54 0.60
N THR A 84 -24.76 19.60 0.91
CA THR A 84 -24.76 18.83 2.16
C THR A 84 -24.26 19.66 3.34
N LYS A 85 -24.95 19.56 4.49
CA LYS A 85 -24.65 20.38 5.71
C LYS A 85 -23.26 20.14 6.32
N SER A 86 -22.67 18.98 6.05
CA SER A 86 -21.30 18.59 6.45
C SER A 86 -20.49 18.33 5.19
N THR A 87 -20.15 19.39 4.47
CA THR A 87 -19.42 19.29 3.20
C THR A 87 -17.96 18.87 3.47
N PRO A 88 -17.45 17.83 2.80
CA PRO A 88 -16.05 17.43 2.92
C PRO A 88 -15.15 18.39 2.14
N VAL A 89 -15.13 19.68 2.48
CA VAL A 89 -14.49 20.73 1.67
C VAL A 89 -12.97 20.67 1.77
N GLY A 90 -12.31 20.33 0.68
CA GLY A 90 -10.84 20.26 0.63
C GLY A 90 -10.20 19.27 1.61
N VAL A 91 -10.98 18.35 2.20
CA VAL A 91 -10.54 17.35 3.18
C VAL A 91 -9.35 16.55 2.65
N ALA A 92 -9.42 16.05 1.41
CA ALA A 92 -8.31 15.31 0.80
C ALA A 92 -7.01 16.14 0.77
N LEU A 93 -7.07 17.41 0.37
CA LEU A 93 -5.90 18.28 0.31
C LEU A 93 -5.34 18.61 1.69
N ARG A 94 -6.24 18.86 2.67
CA ARG A 94 -5.88 19.16 4.06
C ARG A 94 -5.18 17.97 4.72
N CYS A 95 -5.69 16.76 4.50
CA CYS A 95 -5.06 15.54 5.00
C CYS A 95 -3.68 15.32 4.37
N ILE A 96 -3.53 15.50 3.06
CA ILE A 96 -2.24 15.33 2.36
C ILE A 96 -1.18 16.31 2.89
N HIS A 97 -1.57 17.53 3.26
CA HIS A 97 -0.65 18.52 3.84
C HIS A 97 -0.29 18.20 5.30
N ASN A 98 -1.04 17.36 5.99
CA ASN A 98 -0.82 17.05 7.39
C ASN A 98 0.27 15.98 7.55
N PRO A 99 1.37 16.22 8.31
CA PRO A 99 2.40 15.21 8.53
C PRO A 99 1.89 13.98 9.32
N VAL A 100 0.87 14.15 10.17
CA VAL A 100 0.28 13.04 10.96
C VAL A 100 -0.35 12.00 10.05
N TYR A 101 -0.95 12.43 8.93
CA TYR A 101 -1.50 11.54 7.92
C TYR A 101 -0.43 10.59 7.38
N TRP A 102 0.72 11.13 6.98
CA TRP A 102 1.82 10.34 6.45
C TRP A 102 2.40 9.38 7.49
N ALA A 103 2.61 9.85 8.73
CA ALA A 103 3.11 9.00 9.81
C ALA A 103 2.17 7.82 10.09
N THR A 104 0.86 8.08 10.16
CA THR A 104 -0.18 7.06 10.37
C THR A 104 -0.18 6.05 9.23
N LEU A 105 -0.10 6.53 7.99
CA LEU A 105 -0.05 5.71 6.78
C LEU A 105 1.19 4.79 6.79
N PHE A 106 2.38 5.33 7.08
CA PHE A 106 3.61 4.54 7.16
C PHE A 106 3.57 3.48 8.25
N ILE A 107 3.15 3.83 9.46
CA ILE A 107 3.04 2.88 10.59
C ILE A 107 2.04 1.78 10.26
N SER A 108 0.88 2.15 9.71
CA SER A 108 -0.15 1.20 9.30
C SER A 108 0.37 0.19 8.30
N ILE A 109 1.09 0.63 7.27
CA ILE A 109 1.70 -0.25 6.26
C ILE A 109 2.69 -1.22 6.91
N ILE A 110 3.63 -0.71 7.72
CA ILE A 110 4.67 -1.53 8.33
C ILE A 110 4.04 -2.65 9.16
N LEU A 111 3.09 -2.32 10.03
CA LEU A 111 2.43 -3.29 10.90
C LEU A 111 1.51 -4.26 10.15
N ALA A 112 0.83 -3.79 9.11
CA ALA A 112 0.00 -4.64 8.26
C ALA A 112 0.82 -5.69 7.49
N LEU A 113 2.01 -5.31 7.02
CA LEU A 113 2.88 -6.18 6.23
C LEU A 113 3.80 -7.07 7.08
N LEU A 114 4.12 -6.64 8.30
CA LEU A 114 5.03 -7.33 9.23
C LEU A 114 4.78 -8.85 9.37
N PRO A 115 3.56 -9.33 9.68
CA PRO A 115 3.36 -10.77 9.90
C PRO A 115 3.66 -11.60 8.66
N ARG A 116 3.35 -11.09 7.46
CA ARG A 116 3.60 -11.79 6.21
C ARG A 116 5.10 -11.92 5.94
N PHE A 117 5.87 -10.87 6.23
CA PHE A 117 7.33 -10.92 6.13
C PHE A 117 7.92 -11.93 7.10
N ILE A 118 7.51 -11.90 8.37
CA ILE A 118 8.00 -12.82 9.39
C ILE A 118 7.68 -14.26 9.01
N ILE A 119 6.43 -14.56 8.62
CA ILE A 119 6.01 -15.91 8.22
C ILE A 119 6.83 -16.40 7.01
N LYS A 120 6.99 -15.58 5.96
CA LYS A 120 7.78 -15.97 4.78
C LYS A 120 9.24 -16.22 5.11
N VAL A 121 9.85 -15.39 5.96
CA VAL A 121 11.25 -15.55 6.38
C VAL A 121 11.42 -16.81 7.23
N CYS A 122 10.52 -17.06 8.19
CA CYS A 122 10.52 -18.26 9.01
C CYS A 122 10.33 -19.52 8.16
N GLN A 123 9.38 -19.52 7.21
CA GLN A 123 9.17 -20.64 6.28
C GLN A 123 10.40 -20.92 5.43
N ASN A 124 11.02 -19.88 4.86
CA ASN A 124 12.26 -20.03 4.09
C ASN A 124 13.43 -20.55 4.93
N ARG A 125 13.49 -20.24 6.23
CA ARG A 125 14.53 -20.75 7.14
C ARG A 125 14.33 -22.21 7.52
N VAL A 126 13.10 -22.63 7.82
CA VAL A 126 12.80 -23.97 8.35
C VAL A 126 12.69 -25.01 7.23
N SER A 127 12.08 -24.65 6.10
CA SER A 127 11.94 -25.53 4.93
C SER A 127 11.98 -24.69 3.65
N PRO A 128 13.15 -24.42 3.08
CA PRO A 128 13.25 -23.65 1.85
C PRO A 128 12.48 -24.36 0.73
N GLY A 129 11.43 -23.70 0.22
CA GLY A 129 10.61 -24.21 -0.86
C GLY A 129 11.42 -24.48 -2.13
N LEU A 130 10.98 -25.43 -2.96
CA LEU A 130 11.65 -25.79 -4.23
C LEU A 130 11.93 -24.58 -5.12
N VAL A 131 11.02 -23.61 -5.19
CA VAL A 131 11.20 -22.37 -5.96
C VAL A 131 12.32 -21.49 -5.39
N PHE A 132 12.46 -21.43 -4.06
CA PHE A 132 13.55 -20.68 -3.43
C PHE A 132 14.89 -21.37 -3.66
N LYS A 133 14.95 -22.70 -3.58
CA LYS A 133 16.14 -23.49 -3.92
C LYS A 133 16.52 -23.36 -5.39
N ALA A 134 15.56 -23.42 -6.31
CA ALA A 134 15.78 -23.23 -7.75
C ALA A 134 16.31 -21.82 -8.04
N SER A 135 15.70 -20.78 -7.45
CA SER A 135 16.16 -19.40 -7.62
C SER A 135 17.55 -19.15 -7.01
N LEU A 136 17.90 -19.83 -5.91
CA LEU A 136 19.27 -19.82 -5.37
C LEU A 136 20.26 -20.59 -6.25
N ALA A 137 19.85 -21.72 -6.84
CA ALA A 137 20.68 -22.48 -7.77
C ALA A 137 20.98 -21.68 -9.04
N GLU A 138 19.98 -21.01 -9.61
CA GLU A 138 20.18 -20.10 -10.74
C GLU A 138 21.07 -18.90 -10.37
N ARG A 139 20.89 -18.31 -9.19
CA ARG A 139 21.75 -17.22 -8.70
C ARG A 139 23.21 -17.66 -8.51
N ASN A 140 23.48 -18.92 -8.14
CA ASN A 140 24.83 -19.45 -7.99
C ASN A 140 25.49 -19.81 -9.33
N VAL A 141 24.72 -20.01 -10.41
CA VAL A 141 25.24 -20.35 -11.74
C VAL A 141 25.61 -19.11 -12.57
N GLN A 142 24.99 -17.95 -12.32
CA GLN A 142 25.23 -16.71 -13.07
C GLN A 142 25.47 -15.49 -12.16
N PRO A 143 26.71 -15.28 -11.67
CA PRO A 143 27.06 -14.04 -10.97
C PRO A 143 27.15 -12.81 -11.90
N ASP A 144 27.45 -13.00 -13.19
CA ASP A 144 27.78 -11.90 -14.12
C ASP A 144 26.59 -11.36 -14.96
N CYS A 145 25.44 -12.05 -14.96
CA CYS A 145 24.24 -11.64 -15.70
C CYS A 145 23.17 -10.96 -14.83
N LEU A 146 23.56 -10.34 -13.71
CA LEU A 146 22.61 -9.66 -12.83
C LEU A 146 22.04 -8.30 -13.30
N PRO A 147 22.29 -7.72 -14.50
CA PRO A 147 21.51 -6.57 -14.95
C PRO A 147 20.27 -6.96 -15.78
N SER A 148 20.11 -8.21 -16.22
CA SER A 148 19.12 -8.57 -17.26
C SER A 148 17.78 -9.15 -16.77
N CYS A 149 17.56 -9.33 -15.45
CA CYS A 149 16.18 -9.46 -14.94
C CYS A 149 15.33 -8.19 -15.17
N ILE A 150 15.95 -7.07 -15.58
CA ILE A 150 15.28 -5.85 -16.05
C ILE A 150 14.88 -5.94 -17.53
N SER A 151 15.45 -6.87 -18.31
CA SER A 151 15.27 -6.95 -19.78
C SER A 151 14.66 -8.27 -20.30
N GLY A 152 14.62 -9.33 -19.49
CA GLY A 152 14.17 -10.67 -19.91
C GLY A 152 12.68 -10.95 -19.79
N CYS A 153 11.85 -9.99 -19.36
CA CYS A 153 10.39 -10.12 -19.37
C CYS A 153 9.83 -9.62 -20.73
N THR A 154 10.41 -10.12 -21.82
CA THR A 154 9.98 -9.82 -23.19
C THR A 154 9.43 -11.12 -23.77
N PHE A 155 8.11 -11.17 -23.93
CA PHE A 155 7.29 -12.22 -24.55
C PHE A 155 7.18 -13.58 -23.84
N LEU A 156 6.10 -13.73 -23.08
CA LEU A 156 5.11 -14.78 -23.32
C LEU A 156 3.72 -14.20 -23.09
#